data_AF-A0A7Z0HAV4-F1
#
_entry.id   AF-A0A7Z0HAV4-F1
#
_cell.length_a   1.000
_cell.length_b   1.000
_cell.length_c   1.000
_cell.angle_alpha   90.00
_cell.angle_beta   90.00
_cell.angle_gamma   90.00
#
_symmetry.space_group_name_H-M   'P 1'
#
loop_
_entity.id
_entity.type
_entity.pdbx_description
1 polymer ?
#
loop_
_entity_poly.entity_id
_entity_poly.type
_entity_poly.pdbx_seq_one_letter_code
_entity_poly.pdbx_strand_id
1 'polypeptide(L)'
;MSQWRLKRQGYDMDVKSYLEQVASLVENDHPWNEDGLKKYISKFDGSYITLEGMEDDVKFLADLEITEELTHGVGFSPLHNKWFGWSHRACYGFTVGSKCEKGDCHYEPANLDDTLENLVKFWDDEYHVHTTAKVIDDKTIRLSWTYNNEVPNELLRGTSDFSDHEYDKDNFGRGEWVAETMEDAKQMAIDFNEGVS
;
A
#
# COMPACT_ATOMS: atom_id res chain seq x y z
N MET A 1 -19.94 23.59 -0.93
CA MET A 1 -21.15 23.21 -0.17
C MET A 1 -21.61 21.85 -0.64
N SER A 2 -21.37 20.78 0.14
CA SER A 2 -22.30 19.64 0.25
C SER A 2 -21.79 18.67 1.32
N GLN A 3 -22.44 18.76 2.48
CA GLN A 3 -22.77 17.70 3.43
C GLN A 3 -21.98 16.37 3.39
N TRP A 4 -20.87 16.29 4.13
CA TRP A 4 -20.27 15.00 4.57
C TRP A 4 -20.35 14.78 6.10
N ARG A 5 -21.06 15.65 6.84
CA ARG A 5 -21.39 15.40 8.26
C ARG A 5 -22.79 14.84 8.39
N LEU A 6 -22.95 13.57 8.04
CA LEU A 6 -23.99 12.74 8.66
C LEU A 6 -23.52 12.48 10.10
N LYS A 7 -24.13 13.17 11.06
CA LYS A 7 -24.03 12.85 12.49
C LYS A 7 -24.47 11.40 12.68
N ARG A 8 -23.54 10.47 12.92
CA ARG A 8 -23.89 9.16 13.45
C ARG A 8 -24.10 9.28 14.95
N GLN A 9 -25.33 9.07 15.39
CA GLN A 9 -25.62 8.63 16.76
C GLN A 9 -25.47 7.11 16.75
N GLY A 10 -24.32 6.62 17.20
CA GLY A 10 -24.00 5.20 17.30
C GLY A 10 -22.52 5.09 17.58
N TYR A 11 -22.18 4.79 18.85
CA TYR A 11 -20.85 4.48 19.40
C TYR A 11 -19.68 4.60 18.41
N ASP A 12 -18.95 5.72 18.43
CA ASP A 12 -17.56 5.71 17.92
C ASP A 12 -16.80 4.72 18.82
N MET A 13 -16.27 3.65 18.24
CA MET A 13 -15.39 2.75 18.98
C MET A 13 -14.11 3.52 19.32
N ASP A 14 -13.85 3.70 20.62
CA ASP A 14 -12.60 4.32 21.04
C ASP A 14 -11.42 3.38 20.76
N VAL A 15 -10.25 3.96 20.49
CA VAL A 15 -9.08 3.21 20.06
C VAL A 15 -8.58 2.20 21.11
N LYS A 16 -8.85 2.44 22.40
CA LYS A 16 -8.46 1.49 23.46
C LYS A 16 -9.37 0.27 23.44
N SER A 17 -10.68 0.46 23.38
CA SER A 17 -11.65 -0.64 23.22
C SER A 17 -11.36 -1.46 21.96
N TYR A 18 -11.00 -0.79 20.87
CA TYR A 18 -10.57 -1.46 19.64
C TYR A 18 -9.33 -2.33 19.84
N LEU A 19 -8.26 -1.77 20.42
CA LEU A 19 -7.02 -2.52 20.67
C LEU A 19 -7.25 -3.67 21.66
N GLU A 20 -8.12 -3.50 22.66
CA GLU A 20 -8.53 -4.58 23.57
C GLU A 20 -9.22 -5.73 22.83
N GLN A 21 -9.93 -5.46 21.74
CA GLN A 21 -10.54 -6.48 20.90
C GLN A 21 -9.49 -7.19 20.05
N VAL A 22 -8.71 -6.45 19.25
CA VAL A 22 -7.89 -7.03 18.16
C VAL A 22 -6.44 -7.31 18.53
N ALA A 23 -5.93 -6.72 19.61
CA ALA A 23 -4.51 -6.73 19.94
C ALA A 23 -4.21 -7.27 21.33
N SER A 24 -2.96 -7.70 21.52
CA SER A 24 -2.35 -7.99 22.82
C SER A 24 -1.17 -7.05 23.04
N LEU A 25 -1.08 -6.45 24.23
CA LEU A 25 0.08 -5.67 24.62
C LEU A 25 1.18 -6.60 25.15
N VAL A 26 2.35 -6.58 24.52
CA VAL A 26 3.47 -7.46 24.86
C VAL A 26 4.75 -6.66 25.07
N GLU A 27 5.72 -7.25 25.77
CA GLU A 27 7.05 -6.67 25.91
C GLU A 27 7.69 -6.49 24.53
N ASN A 28 8.41 -5.39 24.35
CA ASN A 28 9.12 -5.11 23.12
C ASN A 28 10.62 -5.32 23.32
N ASP A 29 11.11 -6.43 22.77
CA ASP A 29 12.49 -6.89 22.80
C ASP A 29 13.37 -6.27 21.70
N HIS A 30 12.87 -5.27 20.97
CA HIS A 30 13.64 -4.63 19.90
C HIS A 30 14.92 -3.98 20.47
N PRO A 31 16.10 -4.17 19.84
CA PRO A 31 17.38 -3.65 20.35
C PRO A 31 17.43 -2.13 20.58
N TRP A 32 16.52 -1.38 19.95
CA TRP A 32 16.43 0.08 20.02
C TRP A 32 15.30 0.57 20.95
N ASN A 33 14.69 -0.32 21.73
CA ASN A 33 13.64 0.05 22.69
C ASN A 33 14.24 0.61 23.99
N GLU A 34 14.94 1.74 23.90
CA GLU A 34 15.61 2.38 25.03
C GLU A 34 14.62 2.85 26.11
N ASP A 35 13.41 3.23 25.70
CA ASP A 35 12.34 3.71 26.57
C ASP A 35 11.55 2.57 27.25
N GLY A 36 11.82 1.31 26.90
CA GLY A 36 11.14 0.15 27.48
C GLY A 36 9.63 0.10 27.17
N LEU A 37 9.21 0.73 26.06
CA LEU A 37 7.80 0.76 25.65
C LEU A 37 7.33 -0.63 25.25
N LYS A 38 6.09 -0.97 25.58
CA LYS A 38 5.46 -2.19 25.08
C LYS A 38 4.97 -2.00 23.65
N LYS A 39 4.66 -3.10 22.97
CA LYS A 39 4.08 -3.09 21.62
C LYS A 39 2.73 -3.80 21.60
N TYR A 40 1.78 -3.25 20.87
CA TYR A 40 0.55 -3.94 20.51
C TYR A 40 0.83 -4.82 19.31
N ILE A 41 0.51 -6.10 19.46
CA ILE A 41 0.55 -7.09 18.37
C ILE A 41 -0.85 -7.61 18.09
N SER A 42 -1.14 -7.92 16.84
CA SER A 42 -2.37 -8.55 16.40
C SER A 42 -2.57 -9.90 17.08
N LYS A 43 -3.78 -10.15 17.56
CA LYS A 43 -4.19 -11.47 18.08
C LYS A 43 -4.38 -12.51 16.98
N PHE A 44 -4.44 -12.09 15.72
CA PHE A 44 -4.69 -12.97 14.58
C PHE A 44 -3.42 -13.70 14.16
N ASP A 45 -2.31 -12.98 14.04
CA ASP A 45 -1.05 -13.52 13.51
C ASP A 45 0.21 -13.03 14.25
N GLY A 46 0.08 -12.15 15.24
CA GLY A 46 1.21 -11.55 15.96
C GLY A 46 1.86 -10.36 15.26
N SER A 47 1.28 -9.87 14.16
CA SER A 47 1.76 -8.68 13.43
C SER A 47 1.81 -7.44 14.32
N TYR A 48 2.83 -6.60 14.13
CA TYR A 48 2.93 -5.32 14.85
C TYR A 48 1.80 -4.36 14.44
N ILE A 49 1.21 -3.67 15.42
CA ILE A 49 0.17 -2.66 15.19
C ILE A 49 0.70 -1.26 15.54
N THR A 50 1.07 -1.05 16.80
CA THR A 50 1.59 0.23 17.30
C THR A 50 2.35 0.03 18.62
N LEU A 51 3.02 1.06 19.12
CA LEU A 51 3.65 1.09 20.44
C LEU A 51 2.67 1.60 21.53
N GLU A 52 2.95 1.23 22.78
CA GLU A 52 2.30 1.82 23.95
C GLU A 52 2.48 3.35 23.97
N GLY A 53 1.39 4.10 24.11
CA GLY A 53 1.38 5.56 24.05
C GLY A 53 1.25 6.15 22.63
N MET A 54 1.26 5.31 21.59
CA MET A 54 1.03 5.69 20.19
C MET A 54 -0.30 5.12 19.66
N GLU A 55 -1.28 4.91 20.53
CA GLU A 55 -2.57 4.32 20.14
C GLU A 55 -3.33 5.20 19.13
N ASP A 56 -3.23 6.52 19.28
CA ASP A 56 -3.94 7.46 18.39
C ASP A 56 -3.46 7.38 16.93
N ASP A 57 -2.24 6.90 16.66
CA ASP A 57 -1.71 6.72 15.30
C ASP A 57 -2.48 5.62 14.53
N VAL A 58 -3.11 4.70 15.24
CA VAL A 58 -3.93 3.63 14.67
C VAL A 58 -5.43 3.85 14.87
N LYS A 59 -5.84 5.05 15.29
CA LYS A 59 -7.26 5.40 15.48
C LYS A 59 -8.09 5.16 14.22
N PHE A 60 -7.51 5.36 13.02
CA PHE A 60 -8.21 5.11 11.77
C PHE A 60 -8.66 3.65 11.62
N LEU A 61 -7.93 2.68 12.18
CA LEU A 61 -8.34 1.27 12.19
C LEU A 61 -9.61 1.06 13.03
N ALA A 62 -9.68 1.76 14.17
CA ALA A 62 -10.87 1.75 15.02
C ALA A 62 -12.06 2.45 14.34
N ASP A 63 -11.83 3.60 13.72
CA ASP A 63 -12.87 4.38 13.01
C ASP A 63 -13.47 3.63 11.83
N LEU A 64 -12.68 2.75 11.20
CA LEU A 64 -13.09 1.87 10.11
C LEU A 64 -13.55 0.49 10.59
N GLU A 65 -13.52 0.22 11.89
CA GLU A 65 -13.83 -1.07 12.51
C GLU A 65 -13.13 -2.26 11.83
N ILE A 66 -11.84 -2.11 11.50
CA ILE A 66 -11.03 -3.18 10.89
C ILE A 66 -10.69 -4.20 11.96
N THR A 67 -11.60 -5.13 12.22
CA THR A 67 -11.61 -5.96 13.43
C THR A 67 -11.35 -7.44 13.19
N GLU A 68 -11.22 -7.85 11.93
CA GLU A 68 -11.03 -9.25 11.54
C GLU A 68 -9.81 -9.40 10.62
N GLU A 69 -9.08 -10.50 10.79
CA GLU A 69 -7.91 -10.85 9.97
C GLU A 69 -6.92 -9.69 9.81
N LEU A 70 -6.70 -8.96 10.91
CA LEU A 70 -5.78 -7.84 10.98
C LEU A 70 -4.33 -8.36 10.94
N THR A 71 -3.75 -8.41 9.76
CA THR A 71 -2.35 -8.80 9.49
C THR A 71 -1.56 -7.57 9.05
N HIS A 72 -0.23 -7.68 8.84
CA HIS A 72 0.66 -6.55 8.47
C HIS A 72 0.07 -5.65 7.36
N GLY A 73 -0.65 -4.59 7.76
CA GLY A 73 -1.22 -3.61 6.85
C GLY A 73 -2.45 -4.05 6.05
N VAL A 74 -3.10 -5.16 6.40
CA VAL A 74 -4.34 -5.64 5.76
C VAL A 74 -5.34 -6.14 6.81
N GLY A 75 -6.64 -5.94 6.58
CA GLY A 75 -7.68 -6.41 7.50
C GLY A 75 -9.09 -6.19 6.99
N PHE A 76 -10.05 -6.88 7.57
CA PHE A 76 -11.46 -6.83 7.20
C PHE A 76 -12.28 -5.98 8.17
N SER A 77 -13.19 -5.18 7.61
CA SER A 77 -14.19 -4.42 8.35
C SER A 77 -15.59 -5.00 8.12
N PRO A 78 -16.18 -5.67 9.13
CA PRO A 78 -17.57 -6.12 9.07
C PRO A 78 -18.57 -4.98 8.91
N LEU A 79 -18.28 -3.80 9.49
CA LEU A 79 -19.11 -2.60 9.37
C LEU A 79 -19.28 -2.17 7.91
N HIS A 80 -18.18 -2.17 7.17
CA HIS A 80 -18.15 -1.72 5.78
C HIS A 80 -18.36 -2.86 4.78
N ASN A 81 -18.22 -4.11 5.21
CA ASN A 81 -18.13 -5.28 4.36
C ASN A 81 -17.02 -5.10 3.30
N LYS A 82 -15.84 -4.70 3.77
CA LYS A 82 -14.67 -4.38 2.94
C LYS A 82 -13.37 -4.92 3.51
N TRP A 83 -12.47 -5.31 2.61
CA TRP A 83 -11.06 -5.49 2.93
C TRP A 83 -10.32 -4.18 2.80
N PHE A 84 -9.54 -3.82 3.80
CA PHE A 84 -8.71 -2.63 3.79
C PHE A 84 -7.25 -3.02 3.69
N GLY A 85 -6.52 -2.31 2.82
CA GLY A 85 -5.07 -2.28 2.80
C GLY A 85 -4.60 -0.90 3.25
N TRP A 86 -3.51 -0.83 4.01
CA TRP A 86 -2.93 0.44 4.45
C TRP A 86 -1.42 0.38 4.64
N SER A 87 -0.78 1.53 4.53
CA SER A 87 0.59 1.78 4.95
C SER A 87 0.67 3.07 5.76
N HIS A 88 1.87 3.52 6.08
CA HIS A 88 2.10 4.84 6.68
C HIS A 88 1.63 6.02 5.78
N ARG A 89 1.36 5.79 4.49
CA ARG A 89 0.99 6.84 3.51
C ARG A 89 -0.48 6.89 3.18
N ALA A 90 -1.18 5.75 3.20
CA ALA A 90 -2.54 5.66 2.70
C ALA A 90 -3.30 4.47 3.29
N CYS A 91 -4.64 4.53 3.25
CA CYS A 91 -5.55 3.44 3.59
C CYS A 91 -6.72 3.44 2.61
N TYR A 92 -7.07 2.27 2.06
CA TYR A 92 -8.17 2.14 1.11
C TYR A 92 -8.91 0.80 1.27
N GLY A 93 -10.22 0.80 1.00
CA GLY A 93 -11.12 -0.34 1.23
C GLY A 93 -11.80 -0.85 -0.04
N PHE A 94 -11.66 -2.15 -0.29
CA PHE A 94 -12.14 -2.89 -1.46
C PHE A 94 -13.30 -3.83 -1.10
N THR A 95 -14.18 -4.09 -2.06
CA THR A 95 -15.31 -5.02 -1.94
C THR A 95 -15.65 -5.62 -3.30
N VAL A 96 -16.63 -6.51 -3.36
CA VAL A 96 -17.12 -7.06 -4.64
C VAL A 96 -17.56 -5.91 -5.56
N GLY A 97 -17.06 -5.89 -6.79
CA GLY A 97 -17.26 -4.83 -7.78
C GLY A 97 -16.22 -3.72 -7.76
N SER A 98 -15.28 -3.72 -6.81
CA SER A 98 -14.06 -2.89 -6.90
C SER A 98 -13.29 -3.19 -8.18
N LYS A 99 -12.65 -2.17 -8.75
CA LYS A 99 -11.89 -2.28 -10.00
C LYS A 99 -10.42 -2.01 -9.74
N CYS A 100 -9.58 -2.63 -10.56
CA CYS A 100 -8.16 -2.33 -10.70
C CYS A 100 -7.91 -1.90 -12.15
N GLU A 101 -7.39 -0.69 -12.32
CA GLU A 101 -7.10 -0.05 -13.60
C GLU A 101 -5.62 0.40 -13.65
N LYS A 102 -5.07 0.55 -14.85
CA LYS A 102 -3.65 0.96 -15.02
C LYS A 102 -3.34 2.29 -14.32
N GLY A 103 -2.45 2.23 -13.34
CA GLY A 103 -1.99 3.39 -12.54
C GLY A 103 -2.62 3.48 -11.16
N ASP A 104 -3.54 2.57 -10.82
CA ASP A 104 -3.94 2.37 -9.43
C ASP A 104 -2.75 1.84 -8.60
N CYS A 105 -2.70 2.17 -7.30
CA CYS A 105 -1.64 1.69 -6.41
C CYS A 105 -1.64 0.18 -6.21
N HIS A 106 -2.76 -0.50 -6.49
CA HIS A 106 -2.90 -1.96 -6.43
C HIS A 106 -2.88 -2.62 -7.82
N TYR A 107 -2.36 -1.92 -8.83
CA TYR A 107 -2.18 -2.46 -10.18
C TYR A 107 -0.86 -3.23 -10.28
N GLU A 108 -0.97 -4.54 -10.49
CA GLU A 108 0.16 -5.41 -10.81
C GLU A 108 0.12 -5.85 -12.29
N PRO A 109 1.17 -5.61 -13.10
CA PRO A 109 1.19 -5.89 -14.53
C PRO A 109 0.89 -7.36 -14.87
N ALA A 110 0.11 -7.61 -15.92
CA ALA A 110 -0.30 -8.96 -16.32
C ALA A 110 0.74 -9.75 -17.12
N ASN A 111 1.76 -9.07 -17.65
CA ASN A 111 2.77 -9.64 -18.54
C ASN A 111 3.94 -8.66 -18.68
N LEU A 112 5.00 -9.11 -19.33
CA LEU A 112 6.22 -8.33 -19.54
C LEU A 112 5.98 -7.00 -20.29
N ASP A 113 5.14 -6.99 -21.33
CA ASP A 113 4.88 -5.77 -22.08
C ASP A 113 4.18 -4.72 -21.21
N ASP A 114 3.20 -5.15 -20.41
CA ASP A 114 2.54 -4.30 -19.40
C ASP A 114 3.55 -3.84 -18.32
N THR A 115 4.48 -4.70 -17.88
CA THR A 115 5.54 -4.31 -16.93
C THR A 115 6.41 -3.20 -17.50
N LEU A 116 6.84 -3.32 -18.76
CA LEU A 116 7.65 -2.31 -19.44
C LEU A 116 6.90 -0.98 -19.58
N GLU A 117 5.63 -1.03 -20.00
CA GLU A 117 4.77 0.16 -20.12
C GLU A 117 4.57 0.84 -18.76
N ASN A 118 4.28 0.06 -17.71
CA ASN A 118 4.04 0.58 -16.37
C ASN A 118 5.29 1.25 -15.78
N LEU A 119 6.47 0.65 -15.97
CA LEU A 119 7.75 1.23 -15.54
C LEU A 119 8.04 2.56 -16.26
N VAL A 120 7.84 2.61 -17.58
CA VAL A 120 8.01 3.86 -18.33
C VAL A 120 7.04 4.90 -17.81
N LYS A 121 5.75 4.59 -17.70
CA LYS A 121 4.72 5.54 -17.24
C LYS A 121 5.00 6.10 -15.85
N PHE A 122 5.51 5.29 -14.93
CA PHE A 122 5.83 5.75 -13.56
C PHE A 122 6.93 6.80 -13.54
N TRP A 123 7.94 6.64 -14.39
CA TRP A 123 9.12 7.52 -14.44
C TRP A 123 9.06 8.59 -15.52
N ASP A 124 8.07 8.53 -16.42
CA ASP A 124 7.84 9.55 -17.42
C ASP A 124 7.20 10.78 -16.75
N ASP A 125 8.06 11.65 -16.23
CA ASP A 125 7.69 12.88 -15.53
C ASP A 125 8.04 14.14 -16.33
N GLU A 126 7.77 15.31 -15.76
CA GLU A 126 8.01 16.60 -16.43
C GLU A 126 9.49 16.93 -16.68
N TYR A 127 10.43 16.24 -16.03
CA TYR A 127 11.87 16.45 -16.16
C TYR A 127 12.57 15.35 -16.96
N HIS A 128 11.94 14.20 -17.16
CA HIS A 128 12.46 13.09 -17.94
C HIS A 128 11.99 13.14 -19.39
N VAL A 129 12.92 12.93 -20.31
CA VAL A 129 12.65 12.76 -21.74
C VAL A 129 13.33 11.50 -22.25
N HIS A 130 12.79 10.95 -23.34
CA HIS A 130 13.29 9.70 -23.95
C HIS A 130 13.28 8.51 -22.96
N THR A 131 12.30 8.49 -22.07
CA THR A 131 12.07 7.40 -21.11
C THR A 131 11.80 6.10 -21.84
N THR A 132 12.61 5.06 -21.58
CA THR A 132 12.48 3.75 -22.23
C THR A 132 12.82 2.64 -21.24
N ALA A 133 12.15 1.49 -21.36
CA ALA A 133 12.45 0.28 -20.62
C ALA A 133 12.82 -0.86 -21.57
N LYS A 134 13.80 -1.69 -21.19
CA LYS A 134 14.20 -2.88 -21.95
C LYS A 134 14.67 -3.99 -21.04
N VAL A 135 14.37 -5.23 -21.40
CA VAL A 135 14.96 -6.41 -20.76
C VAL A 135 16.45 -6.46 -21.09
N ILE A 136 17.30 -6.58 -20.08
CA ILE A 136 18.76 -6.69 -20.23
C ILE A 136 19.28 -8.09 -19.90
N ASP A 137 18.53 -8.86 -19.11
CA ASP A 137 18.75 -10.29 -18.84
C ASP A 137 17.44 -10.97 -18.40
N ASP A 138 17.51 -12.26 -18.04
CA ASP A 138 16.34 -13.08 -17.70
C ASP A 138 15.50 -12.59 -16.51
N LYS A 139 15.99 -11.64 -15.71
CA LYS A 139 15.34 -11.15 -14.49
C LYS A 139 15.37 -9.63 -14.34
N THR A 140 16.00 -8.91 -15.25
CA THR A 140 16.27 -7.48 -15.06
C THR A 140 15.77 -6.67 -16.25
N ILE A 141 14.97 -5.65 -15.93
CA ILE A 141 14.58 -4.58 -16.85
C ILE A 141 15.41 -3.35 -16.52
N ARG A 142 16.07 -2.78 -17.53
CA ARG A 142 16.67 -1.46 -17.43
C ARG A 142 15.72 -0.41 -17.94
N LEU A 143 15.32 0.49 -17.05
CA LEU A 143 14.68 1.75 -17.38
C LEU A 143 15.74 2.83 -17.55
N SER A 144 15.62 3.68 -18.58
CA SER A 144 16.56 4.77 -18.83
C SER A 144 15.83 6.03 -19.28
N TRP A 145 16.36 7.18 -18.90
CA TRP A 145 15.82 8.50 -19.26
C TRP A 145 16.95 9.51 -19.46
N THR A 146 16.60 10.68 -19.98
CA THR A 146 17.49 11.85 -20.06
C THR A 146 16.80 13.02 -19.37
N TYR A 147 17.53 13.74 -18.52
CA TYR A 147 16.98 14.94 -17.89
C TYR A 147 16.90 16.09 -18.90
N ASN A 148 15.74 16.75 -18.95
CA ASN A 148 15.54 17.92 -19.79
C ASN A 148 16.20 19.17 -19.20
N ASN A 149 16.04 20.31 -19.88
CA ASN A 149 16.63 21.59 -19.44
C ASN A 149 15.84 22.29 -18.33
N GLU A 150 14.66 21.79 -17.97
CA GLU A 150 13.79 22.37 -16.95
C GLU A 150 14.03 21.76 -15.56
N VAL A 151 14.77 20.64 -15.48
CA VAL A 151 15.14 20.04 -14.19
C VAL A 151 15.81 21.09 -13.28
N PRO A 152 15.38 21.19 -12.00
CA PRO A 152 15.91 22.21 -11.09
C PRO A 152 17.42 22.11 -10.85
N ASN A 153 17.96 20.88 -10.86
CA ASN A 153 19.39 20.65 -10.71
C ASN A 153 20.10 20.85 -12.05
N GLU A 154 20.72 22.01 -12.25
CA GLU A 154 21.37 22.37 -13.51
C GLU A 154 22.47 21.41 -13.96
N LEU A 155 23.11 20.70 -13.01
CA LEU A 155 24.16 19.73 -13.31
C LEU A 155 23.65 18.47 -14.01
N LEU A 156 22.35 18.18 -13.90
CA LEU A 156 21.72 17.01 -14.53
C LEU A 156 21.25 17.29 -15.96
N ARG A 157 21.11 18.56 -16.35
CA ARG A 157 20.52 18.92 -17.65
C ARG A 157 21.27 18.26 -18.81
N GLY A 158 20.54 17.47 -19.60
CA GLY A 158 21.08 16.75 -20.76
C GLY A 158 21.88 15.49 -20.42
N THR A 159 22.02 15.11 -19.14
CA THR A 159 22.60 13.82 -18.76
C THR A 159 21.56 12.71 -18.82
N SER A 160 22.00 11.49 -19.11
CA SER A 160 21.16 10.30 -19.04
C SER A 160 21.41 9.52 -17.76
N ASP A 161 20.38 8.87 -17.25
CA ASP A 161 20.43 8.02 -16.07
C ASP A 161 19.57 6.77 -16.28
N PHE A 162 19.68 5.82 -15.36
CA PHE A 162 18.95 4.56 -15.43
C PHE A 162 18.63 3.97 -14.06
N SER A 163 17.60 3.12 -14.03
CA SER A 163 17.24 2.29 -12.88
C SER A 163 17.04 0.87 -13.36
N ASP A 164 17.64 -0.09 -12.66
CA ASP A 164 17.47 -1.51 -12.92
C ASP A 164 16.40 -2.06 -11.97
N HIS A 165 15.42 -2.74 -12.55
CA HIS A 165 14.29 -3.32 -11.85
C HIS A 165 14.29 -4.82 -12.04
N GLU A 166 14.27 -5.57 -10.94
CA GLU A 166 14.06 -7.01 -10.99
C GLU A 166 12.58 -7.31 -11.33
N TYR A 167 12.36 -8.36 -12.10
CA TYR A 167 11.02 -8.88 -12.39
C TYR A 167 11.03 -10.41 -12.41
N ASP A 168 9.87 -11.00 -12.10
CA ASP A 168 9.67 -12.44 -12.21
C ASP A 168 8.81 -12.77 -13.43
N LYS A 169 9.43 -13.35 -14.46
CA LYS A 169 8.76 -13.74 -15.70
C LYS A 169 7.70 -14.84 -15.50
N ASP A 170 7.76 -15.56 -14.39
CA ASP A 170 6.86 -16.66 -14.07
C ASP A 170 5.76 -16.23 -13.09
N ASN A 171 5.83 -15.00 -12.55
CA ASN A 171 4.87 -14.46 -11.58
C ASN A 171 4.46 -13.02 -11.92
N PHE A 172 3.47 -12.90 -12.80
CA PHE A 172 2.81 -11.63 -13.12
C PHE A 172 1.53 -11.44 -12.32
N GLY A 173 1.14 -10.19 -12.16
CA GLY A 173 -0.16 -9.81 -11.61
C GLY A 173 -1.31 -10.12 -12.55
N ARG A 174 -2.49 -9.62 -12.19
CA ARG A 174 -3.73 -9.83 -12.95
C ARG A 174 -3.96 -8.74 -14.01
N GLY A 175 -3.16 -7.68 -14.02
CA GLY A 175 -3.41 -6.50 -14.85
C GLY A 175 -4.64 -5.74 -14.39
N GLU A 176 -5.55 -5.42 -15.32
CA GLU A 176 -6.81 -4.76 -15.01
C GLU A 176 -7.90 -5.80 -14.75
N TRP A 177 -8.63 -5.67 -13.65
CA TRP A 177 -9.64 -6.65 -13.26
C TRP A 177 -10.66 -6.08 -12.28
N VAL A 178 -11.77 -6.81 -12.11
CA VAL A 178 -12.85 -6.47 -11.18
C VAL A 178 -12.95 -7.54 -10.11
N ALA A 179 -13.10 -7.15 -8.85
CA ALA A 179 -13.29 -8.10 -7.76
C ALA A 179 -14.66 -8.78 -7.88
N GLU A 180 -14.69 -10.08 -8.14
CA GLU A 180 -15.93 -10.85 -8.25
C GLU A 180 -16.33 -11.48 -6.91
N THR A 181 -15.35 -11.63 -6.00
CA THR A 181 -15.51 -12.27 -4.69
C THR A 181 -14.93 -11.41 -3.56
N MET A 182 -15.14 -11.83 -2.31
CA MET A 182 -14.48 -11.17 -1.17
C MET A 182 -13.00 -11.51 -1.08
N GLU A 183 -12.58 -12.68 -1.56
CA GLU A 183 -11.15 -13.03 -1.67
C GLU A 183 -10.44 -12.17 -2.72
N ASP A 184 -11.12 -11.86 -3.82
CA ASP A 184 -10.64 -10.87 -4.77
C ASP A 184 -10.45 -9.49 -4.13
N ALA A 185 -11.43 -9.03 -3.36
CA ALA A 185 -11.31 -7.75 -2.63
C ALA A 185 -10.17 -7.77 -1.62
N LYS A 186 -9.91 -8.93 -0.98
CA LYS A 186 -8.76 -9.14 -0.11
C LYS A 186 -7.45 -9.03 -0.88
N GLN A 187 -7.35 -9.66 -2.05
CA GLN A 187 -6.16 -9.56 -2.88
C GLN A 187 -5.89 -8.10 -3.30
N MET A 188 -6.91 -7.33 -3.70
CA MET A 188 -6.72 -5.89 -3.99
C MET A 188 -6.21 -5.10 -2.77
N ALA A 189 -6.64 -5.45 -1.57
CA ALA A 189 -6.15 -4.82 -0.34
C ALA A 189 -4.68 -5.17 -0.06
N ILE A 190 -4.26 -6.40 -0.35
CA ILE A 190 -2.85 -6.84 -0.26
C ILE A 190 -2.02 -6.08 -1.30
N ASP A 191 -2.42 -6.11 -2.57
CA ASP A 191 -1.73 -5.42 -3.66
C ASP A 191 -1.62 -3.91 -3.37
N PHE A 192 -2.67 -3.30 -2.81
CA PHE A 192 -2.64 -1.90 -2.37
C PHE A 192 -1.63 -1.65 -1.26
N ASN A 193 -1.63 -2.49 -0.21
CA ASN A 193 -0.68 -2.39 0.88
C ASN A 193 0.77 -2.45 0.36
N GLU A 194 1.07 -3.40 -0.51
CA GLU A 194 2.40 -3.58 -1.09
C GLU A 194 2.80 -2.39 -1.96
N GLY A 195 1.87 -1.88 -2.78
CA GLY A 195 2.12 -0.74 -3.67
C GLY A 195 2.28 0.61 -2.96
N VAL A 196 1.84 0.75 -1.70
CA VAL A 196 1.97 1.99 -0.93
C VAL A 196 2.92 1.93 0.27
N SER A 197 3.54 0.77 0.53
CA SER A 197 4.44 0.56 1.68
C SER A 197 5.86 1.09 1.47
#